data_AF-A0A2H0PN26-F1
#
_entry.id   AF-A0A2H0PN26-F1
#
_cell.length_a   1.000
_cell.length_b   1.000
_cell.length_c   1.000
_cell.angle_alpha   90.00
_cell.angle_beta   90.00
_cell.angle_gamma   90.00
#
_symmetry.space_group_name_H-M   'P 1'
#
loop_
_entity.id
_entity.type
_entity.pdbx_description
1 polymer ?
#
loop_
_entity_poly.entity_id
_entity_poly.type
_entity_poly.pdbx_seq_one_letter_code
_entity_poly.pdbx_strand_id
1 'polypeptide(L)'
;MAKRKGKSRKRKQKSRHHRPKQVHTGSLYLEYSGKSHVRANKLESFRRHLDLELAVQRDRVIDFLYNTLSENCATFNFSEWVRVVSTQFSNDPLSTEGSLRSVGGRFNFGRIDDAQFTPFRCLYVASDRHVGLSEYLQRNPDETEEGITAAELNLLTQNPSFFGISGNLQHVLNITNGSSLTGFLNLIKGFKIPDFVNEMADKLDIERPKVITKLDELMSQLLDANFKYFANFLNVPSNSQWFGQICFTAGIEAIVYPSVRGKGDCLAIFPENFLSHESYVELIDAPPNVFNRRIEGPQLLTR
;
A
#
# COMPACT_ATOMS: atom_id res chain seq x y z
N MET A 1 -12.07 76.80 45.58
CA MET A 1 -11.30 77.86 44.90
C MET A 1 -10.28 77.24 43.94
N ALA A 2 -10.46 77.55 42.66
CA ALA A 2 -9.56 77.58 41.50
C ALA A 2 -8.17 76.85 41.43
N LYS A 3 -8.01 76.17 40.27
CA LYS A 3 -6.81 76.06 39.38
C LYS A 3 -5.69 75.07 39.83
N ARG A 4 -5.03 74.30 38.96
CA ARG A 4 -4.68 74.52 37.54
C ARG A 4 -4.24 73.22 36.84
N LYS A 5 -4.42 73.21 35.51
CA LYS A 5 -4.13 72.16 34.52
C LYS A 5 -2.63 71.93 34.27
N GLY A 6 -2.25 70.69 33.97
CA GLY A 6 -1.02 70.33 33.24
C GLY A 6 -1.32 69.23 32.22
N LYS A 7 -1.46 69.59 30.94
CA LYS A 7 -1.66 68.65 29.82
C LYS A 7 -0.32 68.12 29.32
N SER A 8 -0.08 66.81 29.41
CA SER A 8 1.04 66.13 28.74
C SER A 8 0.58 65.60 27.37
N ARG A 9 1.28 66.01 26.30
CA ARG A 9 1.03 65.62 24.90
C ARG A 9 1.65 64.24 24.62
N LYS A 10 0.83 63.22 24.37
CA LYS A 10 1.26 61.93 23.80
C LYS A 10 1.60 62.09 22.31
N ARG A 11 2.85 61.80 21.93
CA ARG A 11 3.31 61.69 20.53
C ARG A 11 2.82 60.37 19.93
N LYS A 12 2.05 60.45 18.84
CA LYS A 12 1.64 59.31 17.99
C LYS A 12 2.83 58.83 17.15
N GLN A 13 3.26 57.58 17.32
CA GLN A 13 4.14 56.89 16.38
C GLN A 13 3.33 56.56 15.11
N LYS A 14 3.81 57.06 13.96
CA LYS A 14 3.27 56.71 12.64
C LYS A 14 3.91 55.40 12.15
N SER A 15 3.05 54.43 11.86
CA SER A 15 3.35 53.19 11.15
C SER A 15 3.88 53.47 9.74
N ARG A 16 5.06 52.94 9.40
CA ARG A 16 5.53 52.85 8.02
C ARG A 16 5.36 51.40 7.55
N HIS A 17 4.39 51.20 6.66
CA HIS A 17 4.22 49.97 5.90
C HIS A 17 5.44 49.77 4.99
N HIS A 18 6.19 48.70 5.23
CA HIS A 18 7.11 48.14 4.25
C HIS A 18 6.32 47.16 3.36
N ARG A 19 6.07 47.57 2.12
CA ARG A 19 5.75 46.63 1.03
C ARG A 19 7.03 45.84 0.71
N PRO A 20 6.99 44.49 0.65
CA PRO A 20 8.08 43.76 0.04
C PRO A 20 8.08 44.01 -1.48
N LYS A 21 9.27 44.25 -2.03
CA LYS A 21 9.52 44.42 -3.45
C LYS A 21 9.31 43.07 -4.16
N GLN A 22 8.56 43.07 -5.25
CA GLN A 22 8.64 41.98 -6.23
C GLN A 22 10.05 41.94 -6.81
N VAL A 23 10.67 40.76 -6.76
CA VAL A 23 11.86 40.43 -7.53
C VAL A 23 11.49 39.23 -8.38
N HIS A 24 11.38 39.43 -9.69
CA HIS A 24 11.50 38.36 -10.67
C HIS A 24 12.89 38.45 -11.26
N THR A 25 13.71 37.42 -11.04
CA THR A 25 14.87 37.02 -11.85
C THR A 25 15.24 35.59 -11.42
N GLY A 26 15.36 34.68 -12.37
CA GLY A 26 15.58 33.25 -12.11
C GLY A 26 16.95 32.91 -11.51
N SER A 27 17.00 31.76 -10.82
CA SER A 27 18.18 30.93 -10.56
C SER A 27 17.69 29.47 -10.43
N LEU A 28 17.96 28.59 -11.39
CA LEU A 28 19.03 27.56 -11.30
C LEU A 28 19.09 26.88 -9.92
N TYR A 29 18.67 25.60 -9.85
CA TYR A 29 18.78 24.72 -8.68
C TYR A 29 20.25 24.37 -8.39
N LEU A 30 20.71 24.44 -7.12
CA LEU A 30 22.11 24.11 -6.76
C LEU A 30 22.40 23.73 -5.28
N GLU A 31 21.42 23.30 -4.48
CA GLU A 31 21.70 22.87 -3.08
C GLU A 31 21.19 21.45 -2.75
N TYR A 32 22.15 20.54 -2.60
CA TYR A 32 22.00 19.26 -1.91
C TYR A 32 21.69 19.54 -0.44
N SER A 33 20.46 19.29 0.00
CA SER A 33 20.11 19.34 1.41
C SER A 33 20.75 18.13 2.13
N GLY A 34 22.04 18.24 2.47
CA GLY A 34 22.77 17.19 3.18
C GLY A 34 22.11 16.79 4.51
N LYS A 35 21.35 17.70 5.14
CA LYS A 35 20.58 17.40 6.35
C LYS A 35 19.37 16.50 6.09
N SER A 36 18.62 16.72 5.00
CA SER A 36 17.48 15.85 4.67
C SER A 36 17.95 14.48 4.19
N HIS A 37 19.05 14.42 3.42
CA HIS A 37 19.62 13.15 2.99
C HIS A 37 20.21 12.35 4.15
N VAL A 38 20.95 13.00 5.07
CA VAL A 38 21.45 12.34 6.29
C VAL A 38 20.30 11.88 7.19
N ARG A 39 19.21 12.66 7.31
CA ARG A 39 18.03 12.23 8.07
C ARG A 39 17.33 11.04 7.40
N ALA A 40 17.20 11.04 6.07
CA ALA A 40 16.63 9.93 5.31
C ALA A 40 17.45 8.65 5.49
N ASN A 41 18.78 8.70 5.35
CA ASN A 41 19.66 7.54 5.54
C ASN A 41 19.61 7.01 6.97
N LYS A 42 19.47 7.90 7.97
CA LYS A 42 19.28 7.46 9.36
C LYS A 42 17.89 6.82 9.58
N LEU A 43 16.84 7.33 8.94
CA LEU A 43 15.51 6.72 8.97
C LEU A 43 15.51 5.34 8.30
N GLU A 44 16.16 5.21 7.14
CA GLU A 44 16.35 3.94 6.44
C GLU A 44 17.10 2.96 7.33
N SER A 45 18.23 3.38 7.91
CA SER A 45 19.01 2.55 8.82
C SER A 45 18.18 2.10 10.03
N PHE A 46 17.47 3.02 10.69
CA PHE A 46 16.54 2.69 11.77
C PHE A 46 15.51 1.64 11.34
N ARG A 47 14.89 1.84 10.18
CA ARG A 47 13.85 0.95 9.67
C ARG A 47 14.41 -0.44 9.35
N ARG A 48 15.57 -0.50 8.68
CA ARG A 48 16.26 -1.76 8.37
C ARG A 48 16.61 -2.55 9.64
N HIS A 49 17.14 -1.89 10.66
CA HIS A 49 17.43 -2.57 11.93
C HIS A 49 16.17 -3.12 12.58
N LEU A 50 15.09 -2.33 12.63
CA LEU A 50 13.80 -2.79 13.14
C LEU A 50 13.29 -4.01 12.35
N ASP A 51 13.31 -3.96 11.02
CA ASP A 51 12.77 -5.04 10.20
C ASP A 51 13.62 -6.31 10.28
N LEU A 52 14.95 -6.21 10.41
CA LEU A 52 15.85 -7.36 10.63
C LEU A 52 15.56 -8.03 11.98
N GLU A 53 15.41 -7.26 13.05
CA GLU A 53 15.10 -7.79 14.39
C GLU A 53 13.74 -8.48 14.44
N LEU A 54 12.75 -7.91 13.74
CA LEU A 54 11.45 -8.54 13.60
C LEU A 54 11.50 -9.76 12.66
N ALA A 55 12.37 -9.76 11.64
CA ALA A 55 12.54 -10.91 10.74
C ALA A 55 13.07 -12.14 11.49
N VAL A 56 14.08 -11.98 12.35
CA VAL A 56 14.59 -13.08 13.18
C VAL A 56 13.50 -13.65 14.10
N GLN A 57 12.63 -12.79 14.64
CA GLN A 57 11.52 -13.23 15.49
C GLN A 57 10.40 -13.91 14.70
N ARG A 58 10.10 -13.42 13.49
CA ARG A 58 9.16 -14.07 12.56
C ARG A 58 9.65 -15.45 12.15
N ASP A 59 10.93 -15.58 11.81
CA ASP A 59 11.55 -16.83 11.39
C ASP A 59 11.37 -17.95 12.44
N ARG A 60 11.51 -17.61 13.73
CA ARG A 60 11.31 -18.56 14.85
C ARG A 60 9.89 -19.12 14.95
N VAL A 61 8.90 -18.42 14.40
CA VAL A 61 7.48 -18.81 14.47
C VAL A 61 6.87 -18.99 13.09
N ILE A 62 7.69 -19.04 12.03
CA ILE A 62 7.19 -18.92 10.65
C ILE A 62 6.27 -20.06 10.25
N ASP A 63 6.62 -21.29 10.64
CA ASP A 63 5.78 -22.47 10.39
C ASP A 63 4.41 -22.34 11.08
N PHE A 64 4.39 -21.80 12.31
CA PHE A 64 3.15 -21.54 13.02
C PHE A 64 2.33 -20.43 12.34
N LEU A 65 2.97 -19.40 11.79
CA LEU A 65 2.30 -18.35 11.02
C LEU A 65 1.65 -18.95 9.76
N TYR A 66 2.38 -19.79 9.02
CA TYR A 66 1.86 -20.46 7.81
C TYR A 66 0.67 -21.35 8.13
N ASN A 67 0.79 -22.23 9.13
CA ASN A 67 -0.28 -23.14 9.53
C ASN A 67 -1.52 -22.36 9.98
N THR A 68 -1.34 -21.35 10.84
CA THR A 68 -2.45 -20.56 11.36
C THR A 68 -3.21 -19.83 10.25
N LEU A 69 -2.50 -19.25 9.27
CA LEU A 69 -3.16 -18.57 8.16
C LEU A 69 -3.86 -19.57 7.24
N SER A 70 -3.23 -20.70 6.96
CA SER A 70 -3.78 -21.74 6.08
C SER A 70 -5.03 -22.40 6.67
N GLU A 71 -5.08 -22.63 7.98
CA GLU A 71 -6.25 -23.16 8.69
C GLU A 71 -7.47 -22.22 8.61
N ASN A 72 -7.24 -20.93 8.36
CA ASN A 72 -8.29 -19.93 8.20
C ASN A 72 -8.64 -19.66 6.73
N CYS A 73 -8.07 -20.42 5.79
CA CYS A 73 -8.43 -20.33 4.39
C CYS A 73 -9.71 -21.11 4.08
N ALA A 74 -10.41 -20.66 3.04
CA ALA A 74 -11.58 -21.34 2.50
C ALA A 74 -11.62 -21.22 0.98
N THR A 75 -12.40 -22.10 0.35
CA THR A 75 -12.74 -21.97 -1.08
C THR A 75 -13.55 -20.68 -1.28
N PHE A 76 -13.21 -19.93 -2.32
CA PHE A 76 -13.85 -18.68 -2.66
C PHE A 76 -14.21 -18.67 -4.14
N ASN A 77 -15.53 -18.70 -4.39
CA ASN A 77 -16.10 -18.51 -5.71
C ASN A 77 -16.49 -17.06 -5.88
N PHE A 78 -16.11 -16.47 -7.01
CA PHE A 78 -16.46 -15.10 -7.33
C PHE A 78 -16.82 -14.96 -8.80
N SER A 79 -17.77 -14.06 -9.05
CA SER A 79 -18.30 -13.78 -10.38
C SER A 79 -18.55 -12.29 -10.50
N GLU A 80 -18.37 -11.76 -11.71
CA GLU A 80 -18.60 -10.35 -12.04
C GLU A 80 -17.72 -9.36 -11.26
N TRP A 81 -16.58 -9.81 -10.75
CA TRP A 81 -15.56 -8.92 -10.20
C TRP A 81 -14.92 -8.12 -11.33
N VAL A 82 -14.28 -7.01 -11.01
CA VAL A 82 -13.77 -6.08 -12.02
C VAL A 82 -12.28 -5.92 -11.88
N ARG A 83 -11.58 -6.05 -13.01
CA ARG A 83 -10.22 -5.57 -13.17
C ARG A 83 -10.19 -4.30 -14.00
N VAL A 84 -9.49 -3.29 -13.50
CA VAL A 84 -9.27 -2.03 -14.22
C VAL A 84 -7.80 -1.93 -14.62
N VAL A 85 -7.54 -1.70 -15.91
CA VAL A 85 -6.20 -1.50 -16.46
C VAL A 85 -6.18 -0.28 -17.37
N SER A 86 -5.02 0.34 -17.58
CA SER A 86 -4.89 1.38 -18.60
C SER A 86 -5.14 0.79 -19.99
N THR A 87 -5.77 1.53 -20.90
CA THR A 87 -6.15 1.05 -22.25
C THR A 87 -5.00 0.42 -23.04
N GLN A 88 -3.76 0.88 -22.84
CA GLN A 88 -2.58 0.29 -23.47
C GLN A 88 -2.30 -1.17 -23.08
N PHE A 89 -2.87 -1.64 -21.96
CA PHE A 89 -2.75 -3.01 -21.45
C PHE A 89 -4.02 -3.84 -21.67
N SER A 90 -5.00 -3.33 -22.42
CA SER A 90 -6.30 -4.01 -22.63
C SER A 90 -6.21 -5.34 -23.36
N ASN A 91 -5.11 -5.61 -24.07
CA ASN A 91 -4.89 -6.90 -24.74
C ASN A 91 -4.35 -7.98 -23.79
N ASP A 92 -3.93 -7.63 -22.56
CA ASP A 92 -3.47 -8.59 -21.56
C ASP A 92 -3.99 -8.24 -20.16
N PRO A 93 -5.32 -8.21 -19.98
CA PRO A 93 -5.95 -7.77 -18.74
C PRO A 93 -5.77 -8.76 -17.60
N LEU A 94 -5.21 -9.96 -17.82
CA LEU A 94 -4.84 -10.91 -16.77
C LEU A 94 -3.35 -10.87 -16.41
N SER A 95 -2.53 -10.09 -17.12
CA SER A 95 -1.11 -9.93 -16.83
C SER A 95 -0.85 -9.50 -15.39
N THR A 96 0.07 -10.15 -14.69
CA THR A 96 0.50 -9.74 -13.34
C THR A 96 1.78 -8.94 -13.35
N GLU A 97 2.40 -8.72 -14.51
CA GLU A 97 3.68 -7.99 -14.65
C GLU A 97 3.64 -6.57 -14.08
N GLY A 98 2.47 -5.91 -14.11
CA GLY A 98 2.28 -4.60 -13.48
C GLY A 98 2.56 -4.60 -11.97
N SER A 99 2.29 -5.72 -11.28
CA SER A 99 2.53 -5.86 -9.84
C SER A 99 4.01 -5.96 -9.47
N LEU A 100 4.88 -6.28 -10.42
CA LEU A 100 6.34 -6.34 -10.21
C LEU A 100 7.02 -4.99 -10.43
N ARG A 101 6.32 -4.02 -11.01
CA ARG A 101 6.89 -2.70 -11.32
C ARG A 101 7.02 -1.83 -10.07
N SER A 102 8.08 -1.02 -10.03
CA SER A 102 8.37 -0.14 -8.90
C SER A 102 8.34 -0.95 -7.58
N VAL A 103 7.66 -0.47 -6.54
CA VAL A 103 7.63 -1.12 -5.23
C VAL A 103 6.60 -2.25 -5.10
N GLY A 104 5.76 -2.45 -6.12
CA GLY A 104 4.67 -3.43 -6.13
C GLY A 104 3.34 -2.92 -5.57
N GLY A 105 2.45 -3.86 -5.26
CA GLY A 105 1.12 -3.62 -4.72
C GLY A 105 1.05 -3.78 -3.20
N ARG A 106 -0.16 -3.73 -2.64
CA ARG A 106 -0.40 -3.78 -1.19
C ARG A 106 0.14 -5.06 -0.55
N PHE A 107 -0.06 -6.19 -1.21
CA PHE A 107 0.26 -7.53 -0.69
C PHE A 107 1.33 -8.23 -1.51
N ASN A 108 2.14 -7.50 -2.29
CA ASN A 108 3.26 -8.10 -3.00
C ASN A 108 4.47 -7.19 -3.09
N PHE A 109 5.65 -7.81 -3.15
CA PHE A 109 6.89 -7.11 -3.45
C PHE A 109 7.02 -6.90 -4.95
N GLY A 110 7.22 -5.65 -5.35
CA GLY A 110 7.83 -5.32 -6.62
C GLY A 110 9.35 -5.27 -6.50
N ARG A 111 9.99 -4.53 -7.40
CA ARG A 111 11.42 -4.20 -7.39
C ARG A 111 11.76 -3.10 -6.40
N ILE A 112 11.56 -3.37 -5.10
CA ILE A 112 11.93 -2.46 -4.01
C ILE A 112 13.46 -2.43 -3.86
N ASP A 113 14.04 -3.61 -3.60
CA ASP A 113 15.47 -3.88 -3.59
C ASP A 113 15.66 -5.35 -3.97
N ASP A 114 15.96 -5.61 -5.25
CA ASP A 114 16.06 -6.96 -5.82
C ASP A 114 17.16 -7.81 -5.14
N ALA A 115 18.10 -7.19 -4.42
CA ALA A 115 19.14 -7.91 -3.67
C ALA A 115 18.66 -8.43 -2.31
N GLN A 116 17.60 -7.84 -1.74
CA GLN A 116 17.10 -8.16 -0.40
C GLN A 116 15.70 -8.79 -0.42
N PHE A 117 14.85 -8.40 -1.36
CA PHE A 117 13.45 -8.82 -1.41
C PHE A 117 13.13 -9.40 -2.78
N THR A 118 12.81 -10.70 -2.81
CA THR A 118 12.40 -11.37 -4.05
C THR A 118 11.00 -10.89 -4.47
N PRO A 119 10.84 -10.27 -5.65
CA PRO A 119 9.53 -9.87 -6.15
C PRO A 119 8.64 -11.09 -6.43
N PHE A 120 7.34 -10.94 -6.26
CA PHE A 120 6.36 -12.00 -6.60
C PHE A 120 5.08 -11.40 -7.17
N ARG A 121 4.44 -12.17 -8.06
CA ARG A 121 3.30 -11.69 -8.87
C ARG A 121 2.01 -11.68 -8.07
N CYS A 122 1.24 -10.62 -8.26
CA CYS A 122 -0.10 -10.49 -7.72
C CYS A 122 -1.06 -9.91 -8.76
N LEU A 123 -2.24 -10.51 -8.84
CA LEU A 123 -3.37 -10.07 -9.63
C LEU A 123 -4.38 -9.38 -8.71
N TYR A 124 -4.65 -8.10 -8.92
CA TYR A 124 -5.61 -7.33 -8.13
C TYR A 124 -6.92 -7.17 -8.90
N VAL A 125 -8.02 -7.51 -8.24
CA VAL A 125 -9.39 -7.34 -8.74
C VAL A 125 -10.28 -6.78 -7.63
N ALA A 126 -11.38 -6.12 -8.01
CA ALA A 126 -12.31 -5.46 -7.11
C ALA A 126 -13.72 -6.05 -7.23
N SER A 127 -14.53 -5.94 -6.18
CA SER A 127 -15.88 -6.49 -6.13
C SER A 127 -16.82 -5.88 -7.18
N ASP A 128 -16.58 -4.62 -7.56
CA ASP A 128 -17.38 -3.91 -8.55
C ASP A 128 -16.57 -2.82 -9.27
N ARG A 129 -17.22 -2.21 -10.27
CA ARG A 129 -16.63 -1.19 -11.13
C ARG A 129 -16.20 0.07 -10.37
N HIS A 130 -17.00 0.50 -9.39
CA HIS A 130 -16.73 1.72 -8.64
C HIS A 130 -15.52 1.53 -7.71
N VAL A 131 -15.46 0.39 -7.00
CA VAL A 131 -14.29 0.02 -6.19
C VAL A 131 -13.05 -0.13 -7.07
N GLY A 132 -13.17 -0.82 -8.21
CA GLY A 132 -12.06 -0.99 -9.15
C GLY A 132 -11.51 0.33 -9.67
N LEU A 133 -12.39 1.29 -10.00
CA LEU A 133 -11.96 2.63 -10.41
C LEU A 133 -11.34 3.41 -9.24
N SER A 134 -11.88 3.27 -8.03
CA SER A 134 -11.33 3.92 -6.82
C SER A 134 -9.90 3.49 -6.54
N GLU A 135 -9.62 2.19 -6.64
CA GLU A 135 -8.28 1.63 -6.47
C GLU A 135 -7.33 2.02 -7.62
N TYR A 136 -7.82 2.02 -8.87
CA TYR A 136 -7.05 2.46 -10.03
C TYR A 136 -6.59 3.94 -9.91
N LEU A 137 -7.52 4.82 -9.50
CA LEU A 137 -7.24 6.25 -9.31
C LEU A 137 -6.53 6.56 -7.99
N GLN A 138 -6.44 5.59 -7.09
CA GLN A 138 -5.95 5.74 -5.71
C GLN A 138 -6.71 6.80 -4.90
N ARG A 139 -7.98 7.07 -5.25
CA ARG A 139 -8.88 8.04 -4.61
C ARG A 139 -10.33 7.72 -4.97
N ASN A 140 -11.29 8.32 -4.28
CA ASN A 140 -12.70 8.13 -4.63
C ASN A 140 -13.01 8.80 -5.99
N PRO A 141 -13.62 8.11 -6.98
CA PRO A 141 -13.93 8.66 -8.29
C PRO A 141 -14.80 9.91 -8.26
N ASP A 142 -15.68 10.01 -7.28
CA ASP A 142 -16.64 11.12 -7.09
C ASP A 142 -16.05 12.28 -6.27
N GLU A 143 -14.83 12.12 -5.74
CA GLU A 143 -14.13 13.20 -5.03
C GLU A 143 -13.79 14.32 -6.02
N THR A 144 -14.15 15.55 -5.66
CA THR A 144 -13.95 16.73 -6.50
C THR A 144 -12.79 17.58 -6.01
N GLU A 145 -11.96 18.03 -6.95
CA GLU A 145 -10.92 19.03 -6.73
C GLU A 145 -11.21 20.19 -7.69
N GLU A 146 -11.44 21.39 -7.14
CA GLU A 146 -11.82 22.59 -7.91
C GLU A 146 -13.06 22.41 -8.81
N GLY A 147 -13.97 21.51 -8.45
CA GLY A 147 -15.20 21.24 -9.19
C GLY A 147 -15.06 20.20 -10.31
N ILE A 148 -13.89 19.58 -10.46
CA ILE A 148 -13.65 18.46 -11.38
C ILE A 148 -13.50 17.18 -10.57
N THR A 149 -14.23 16.13 -10.94
CA THR A 149 -14.14 14.82 -10.28
C THR A 149 -12.83 14.13 -10.62
N ALA A 150 -12.39 13.23 -9.74
CA ALA A 150 -11.24 12.36 -9.99
C ALA A 150 -11.39 11.57 -11.30
N ALA A 151 -12.60 11.10 -11.62
CA ALA A 151 -12.89 10.40 -12.87
C ALA A 151 -12.72 11.31 -14.10
N GLU A 152 -13.19 12.55 -14.04
CA GLU A 152 -13.02 13.54 -15.11
C GLU A 152 -11.57 13.95 -15.31
N LEU A 153 -10.81 14.19 -14.23
CA LEU A 153 -9.37 14.45 -14.30
C LEU A 153 -8.62 13.29 -14.96
N ASN A 154 -9.04 12.05 -14.67
CA ASN A 154 -8.41 10.89 -15.24
C ASN A 154 -8.65 10.77 -16.76
N LEU A 155 -9.83 11.15 -17.27
CA LEU A 155 -10.07 11.18 -18.73
C LEU A 155 -9.08 12.06 -19.50
N LEU A 156 -8.47 13.05 -18.84
CA LEU A 156 -7.46 13.93 -19.42
C LEU A 156 -6.06 13.30 -19.49
N THR A 157 -5.80 12.26 -18.70
CA THR A 157 -4.44 11.75 -18.47
C THR A 157 -4.28 10.26 -18.77
N GLN A 158 -5.29 9.44 -18.46
CA GLN A 158 -5.29 7.99 -18.66
C GLN A 158 -6.69 7.46 -18.95
N ASN A 159 -6.82 6.61 -19.95
CA ASN A 159 -8.09 5.92 -20.22
C ASN A 159 -8.10 4.56 -19.51
N PRO A 160 -9.05 4.32 -18.58
CA PRO A 160 -9.22 3.03 -17.96
C PRO A 160 -10.04 2.10 -18.86
N SER A 161 -9.68 0.82 -18.89
CA SER A 161 -10.44 -0.27 -19.48
C SER A 161 -10.86 -1.24 -18.38
N PHE A 162 -12.11 -1.68 -18.45
CA PHE A 162 -12.75 -2.51 -17.43
C PHE A 162 -12.98 -3.90 -17.98
N PHE A 163 -12.65 -4.91 -17.17
CA PHE A 163 -12.81 -6.31 -17.52
C PHE A 163 -13.55 -7.03 -16.40
N GLY A 164 -14.62 -7.73 -16.76
CA GLY A 164 -15.29 -8.65 -15.84
C GLY A 164 -14.43 -9.88 -15.62
N ILE A 165 -14.31 -10.32 -14.37
CA ILE A 165 -13.50 -11.45 -13.92
C ILE A 165 -14.38 -12.38 -13.10
N SER A 166 -14.24 -13.68 -13.36
CA SER A 166 -14.79 -14.74 -12.52
C SER A 166 -13.71 -15.74 -12.17
N GLY A 167 -13.93 -16.54 -11.13
CA GLY A 167 -12.99 -17.57 -10.75
C GLY A 167 -13.45 -18.41 -9.57
N ASN A 168 -12.73 -19.50 -9.38
CA ASN A 168 -12.79 -20.34 -8.20
C ASN A 168 -11.38 -20.46 -7.66
N LEU A 169 -11.21 -20.26 -6.35
CA LEU A 169 -9.93 -20.36 -5.65
C LEU A 169 -10.12 -21.24 -4.43
N GLN A 170 -9.20 -22.14 -4.16
CA GLN A 170 -9.31 -23.12 -3.09
C GLN A 170 -8.78 -22.62 -1.75
N HIS A 171 -7.71 -21.84 -1.76
CA HIS A 171 -7.04 -21.40 -0.53
C HIS A 171 -7.06 -19.88 -0.42
N VAL A 172 -8.21 -19.33 -0.01
CA VAL A 172 -8.39 -17.88 0.13
C VAL A 172 -8.51 -17.46 1.58
N LEU A 173 -7.69 -16.50 1.99
CA LEU A 173 -7.75 -15.88 3.30
C LEU A 173 -8.63 -14.63 3.24
N ASN A 174 -9.76 -14.64 3.94
CA ASN A 174 -10.62 -13.46 4.05
C ASN A 174 -10.29 -12.65 5.30
N ILE A 175 -9.80 -11.42 5.12
CA ILE A 175 -9.42 -10.52 6.22
C ILE A 175 -10.41 -9.35 6.43
N THR A 176 -11.55 -9.31 5.74
CA THR A 176 -12.52 -8.19 5.80
C THR A 176 -12.95 -7.79 7.21
N ASN A 177 -13.12 -8.74 8.11
CA ASN A 177 -13.50 -8.52 9.51
C ASN A 177 -12.33 -8.76 10.50
N GLY A 178 -11.15 -9.12 10.00
CA GLY A 178 -9.96 -9.43 10.78
C GLY A 178 -10.02 -10.70 11.64
N SER A 179 -11.15 -11.42 11.76
CA SER A 179 -11.26 -12.55 12.68
C SER A 179 -10.28 -13.68 12.35
N SER A 180 -10.05 -13.93 11.06
CA SER A 180 -9.05 -14.86 10.50
C SER A 180 -7.60 -14.54 10.91
N LEU A 181 -7.33 -13.32 11.37
CA LEU A 181 -6.00 -12.87 11.79
C LEU A 181 -5.75 -13.04 13.29
N THR A 182 -6.72 -13.53 14.07
CA THR A 182 -6.59 -13.64 15.53
C THR A 182 -5.43 -14.55 15.92
N GLY A 183 -5.29 -15.71 15.27
CA GLY A 183 -4.17 -16.62 15.53
C GLY A 183 -2.83 -16.00 15.12
N PHE A 184 -2.78 -15.34 13.96
CA PHE A 184 -1.59 -14.62 13.49
C PHE A 184 -1.16 -13.55 14.49
N LEU A 185 -2.10 -12.73 14.98
CA LEU A 185 -1.86 -11.70 16.00
C LEU A 185 -1.30 -12.30 17.30
N ASN A 186 -1.84 -13.45 17.73
CA ASN A 186 -1.40 -14.12 18.94
C ASN A 186 0.07 -14.54 18.90
N LEU A 187 0.59 -14.86 17.71
CA LEU A 187 2.00 -15.21 17.51
C LEU A 187 2.89 -13.96 17.52
N ILE A 188 2.49 -12.89 16.83
CA ILE A 188 3.34 -11.70 16.68
C ILE A 188 3.30 -10.74 17.88
N LYS A 189 2.22 -10.75 18.68
CA LYS A 189 2.07 -9.81 19.82
C LYS A 189 3.14 -10.00 20.91
N GLY A 190 3.81 -11.17 20.91
CA GLY A 190 4.89 -11.51 21.84
C GLY A 190 6.27 -11.01 21.40
N PHE A 191 6.38 -10.40 20.21
CA PHE A 191 7.65 -9.88 19.73
C PHE A 191 8.16 -8.75 20.63
N LYS A 192 9.48 -8.55 20.60
CA LYS A 192 10.17 -7.53 21.39
C LYS A 192 10.91 -6.59 20.47
N ILE A 193 10.82 -5.30 20.79
CA ILE A 193 11.61 -4.25 20.15
C ILE A 193 12.86 -4.06 21.03
N PRO A 194 14.07 -4.28 20.49
CA PRO A 194 15.29 -4.10 21.26
C PRO A 194 15.50 -2.65 21.71
N ASP A 195 16.15 -2.46 22.85
CA ASP A 195 16.40 -1.13 23.44
C ASP A 195 17.20 -0.22 22.49
N PHE A 196 18.17 -0.77 21.75
CA PHE A 196 18.95 0.01 20.79
C PHE A 196 18.09 0.62 19.67
N VAL A 197 16.99 -0.04 19.27
CA VAL A 197 16.04 0.48 18.28
C VAL A 197 15.25 1.65 18.88
N ASN A 198 14.87 1.55 20.15
CA ASN A 198 14.22 2.66 20.87
C ASN A 198 15.17 3.86 21.01
N GLU A 199 16.44 3.62 21.32
CA GLU A 199 17.45 4.69 21.36
C GLU A 199 17.65 5.35 19.99
N MET A 200 17.58 4.58 18.89
CA MET A 200 17.65 5.14 17.53
C MET A 200 16.43 6.01 17.22
N ALA A 201 15.23 5.59 17.62
CA ALA A 201 14.01 6.39 17.48
C ALA A 201 14.11 7.72 18.24
N ASP A 202 14.57 7.67 19.50
CA ASP A 202 14.77 8.87 20.32
C ASP A 202 15.78 9.83 19.68
N LYS A 203 16.89 9.31 19.13
CA LYS A 203 17.91 10.11 18.42
C LYS A 203 17.38 10.75 17.13
N LEU A 204 16.31 10.20 16.55
CA LEU A 204 15.69 10.71 15.33
C LEU A 204 14.50 11.64 15.59
N ASP A 205 14.10 11.79 16.86
CA ASP A 205 12.90 12.53 17.25
C ASP A 205 11.66 11.99 16.52
N ILE A 206 11.49 10.66 16.58
CA ILE A 206 10.33 9.94 16.03
C ILE A 206 9.69 9.09 17.13
N GLU A 207 8.43 8.71 16.93
CA GLU A 207 7.75 7.83 17.86
C GLU A 207 8.46 6.47 17.93
N ARG A 208 8.70 5.99 19.16
CA ARG A 208 9.25 4.65 19.37
C ARG A 208 8.32 3.62 18.74
N PRO A 209 8.87 2.62 18.03
CA PRO A 209 8.04 1.60 17.43
C PRO A 209 7.32 0.80 18.52
N LYS A 210 6.14 0.27 18.19
CA LYS A 210 5.33 -0.55 19.08
C LYS A 210 4.99 -1.85 18.38
N VAL A 211 4.95 -2.92 19.16
CA VAL A 211 4.46 -4.21 18.67
C VAL A 211 2.95 -4.14 18.59
N ILE A 212 2.41 -4.68 17.50
CA ILE A 212 0.97 -4.75 17.27
C ILE A 212 0.38 -5.78 18.24
N THR A 213 -0.56 -5.36 19.08
CA THR A 213 -1.15 -6.22 20.11
C THR A 213 -2.65 -6.43 19.95
N LYS A 214 -3.30 -5.55 19.17
CA LYS A 214 -4.74 -5.58 18.93
C LYS A 214 -5.05 -5.85 17.47
N LEU A 215 -6.22 -6.43 17.23
CA LEU A 215 -6.67 -6.75 15.89
C LEU A 215 -6.92 -5.49 15.06
N ASP A 216 -7.53 -4.46 15.65
CA ASP A 216 -7.79 -3.19 14.96
C ASP A 216 -6.47 -2.51 14.53
N GLU A 217 -5.43 -2.60 15.37
CA GLU A 217 -4.09 -2.10 15.03
C GLU A 217 -3.51 -2.87 13.84
N LEU A 218 -3.59 -4.21 13.86
CA LEU A 218 -3.14 -5.04 12.75
C LEU A 218 -3.87 -4.68 11.44
N MET A 219 -5.19 -4.60 11.50
CA MET A 219 -6.03 -4.23 10.35
C MET A 219 -5.65 -2.86 9.82
N SER A 220 -5.45 -1.86 10.70
CA SER A 220 -5.02 -0.52 10.30
C SER A 220 -3.67 -0.51 9.57
N GLN A 221 -2.74 -1.39 9.96
CA GLN A 221 -1.42 -1.50 9.37
C GLN A 221 -1.44 -2.24 8.02
N LEU A 222 -2.28 -3.26 7.87
CA LEU A 222 -2.46 -3.96 6.60
C LEU A 222 -3.21 -3.10 5.56
N LEU A 223 -4.11 -2.24 6.04
CA LEU A 223 -4.98 -1.39 5.23
C LEU A 223 -4.55 0.08 5.21
N ASP A 224 -3.27 0.36 5.48
CA ASP A 224 -2.76 1.72 5.38
C ASP A 224 -2.87 2.24 3.94
N ALA A 225 -3.58 3.36 3.75
CA ALA A 225 -3.72 4.03 2.46
C ALA A 225 -2.36 4.44 1.85
N ASN A 226 -1.36 4.67 2.69
CA ASN A 226 -0.02 5.13 2.34
C ASN A 226 1.04 4.03 2.42
N PHE A 227 0.66 2.75 2.30
CA PHE A 227 1.58 1.61 2.44
C PHE A 227 2.87 1.72 1.60
N LYS A 228 2.82 2.38 0.43
CA LYS A 228 3.99 2.56 -0.45
C LYS A 228 5.05 3.53 0.09
N TYR A 229 4.76 4.30 1.14
CA TYR A 229 5.65 5.34 1.63
C TYR A 229 7.04 4.79 1.97
N PHE A 230 7.12 3.76 2.82
CA PHE A 230 8.42 3.20 3.21
C PHE A 230 9.14 2.54 2.05
N ALA A 231 8.42 1.84 1.17
CA ALA A 231 9.04 1.18 0.03
C ALA A 231 9.63 2.19 -0.97
N ASN A 232 8.92 3.29 -1.23
CA ASN A 232 9.38 4.32 -2.18
C ASN A 232 10.53 5.17 -1.63
N PHE A 233 10.53 5.49 -0.34
CA PHE A 233 11.46 6.45 0.24
C PHE A 233 12.63 5.82 1.00
N LEU A 234 12.44 4.62 1.55
CA LEU A 234 13.43 3.93 2.37
C LEU A 234 13.84 2.56 1.80
N ASN A 235 13.31 2.15 0.64
CA ASN A 235 13.55 0.82 0.06
C ASN A 235 13.24 -0.34 1.03
N VAL A 236 12.19 -0.18 1.83
CA VAL A 236 11.74 -1.18 2.80
C VAL A 236 10.26 -1.53 2.56
N PRO A 237 9.89 -2.82 2.51
CA PRO A 237 8.50 -3.22 2.35
C PRO A 237 7.61 -2.78 3.53
N SER A 238 6.35 -2.49 3.23
CA SER A 238 5.35 -2.23 4.27
C SER A 238 4.95 -3.50 5.03
N ASN A 239 4.26 -3.32 6.16
CA ASN A 239 3.69 -4.43 6.93
C ASN A 239 2.71 -5.27 6.08
N SER A 240 1.91 -4.64 5.22
CA SER A 240 0.99 -5.33 4.31
C SER A 240 1.73 -6.17 3.26
N GLN A 241 2.87 -5.69 2.78
CA GLN A 241 3.67 -6.41 1.80
C GLN A 241 4.38 -7.62 2.43
N TRP A 242 4.93 -7.46 3.65
CA TRP A 242 5.44 -8.58 4.44
C TRP A 242 4.36 -9.62 4.73
N PHE A 243 3.16 -9.18 5.10
CA PHE A 243 2.03 -10.08 5.29
C PHE A 243 1.67 -10.84 4.01
N GLY A 244 1.66 -10.14 2.87
CA GLY A 244 1.47 -10.74 1.56
C GLY A 244 2.53 -11.79 1.22
N GLN A 245 3.81 -11.54 1.55
CA GLN A 245 4.87 -12.54 1.36
C GLN A 245 4.65 -13.78 2.24
N ILE A 246 4.23 -13.60 3.50
CA ILE A 246 3.93 -14.73 4.40
C ILE A 246 2.79 -15.56 3.81
N CYS A 247 1.72 -14.92 3.32
CA CYS A 247 0.60 -15.62 2.68
C CYS A 247 1.05 -16.35 1.40
N PHE A 248 1.83 -15.67 0.57
CA PHE A 248 2.38 -16.22 -0.66
C PHE A 248 3.21 -17.48 -0.38
N THR A 249 4.17 -17.42 0.54
CA THR A 249 5.01 -18.57 0.89
C THR A 249 4.24 -19.69 1.58
N ALA A 250 3.15 -19.38 2.28
CA ALA A 250 2.25 -20.38 2.86
C ALA A 250 1.40 -21.14 1.81
N GLY A 251 1.48 -20.78 0.53
CA GLY A 251 0.68 -21.39 -0.54
C GLY A 251 -0.76 -20.87 -0.60
N ILE A 252 -1.06 -19.76 0.07
CA ILE A 252 -2.38 -19.11 0.00
C ILE A 252 -2.55 -18.54 -1.40
N GLU A 253 -3.68 -18.79 -2.04
CA GLU A 253 -3.95 -18.40 -3.43
C GLU A 253 -4.47 -16.97 -3.54
N ALA A 254 -5.16 -16.46 -2.51
CA ALA A 254 -5.57 -15.06 -2.49
C ALA A 254 -5.90 -14.51 -1.09
N ILE A 255 -5.94 -13.18 -1.01
CA ILE A 255 -6.40 -12.43 0.16
C ILE A 255 -7.61 -11.60 -0.25
N VAL A 256 -8.76 -11.80 0.40
CA VAL A 256 -9.94 -10.90 0.30
C VAL A 256 -9.81 -9.84 1.38
N TYR A 257 -9.87 -8.56 1.00
CA TYR A 257 -9.67 -7.44 1.92
C TYR A 257 -10.58 -6.26 1.55
N PRO A 258 -10.96 -5.39 2.50
CA PRO A 258 -11.80 -4.25 2.19
C PRO A 258 -10.98 -3.17 1.47
N SER A 259 -11.59 -2.52 0.49
CA SER A 259 -10.98 -1.38 -0.19
C SER A 259 -10.71 -0.25 0.80
N VAL A 260 -9.56 0.41 0.62
CA VAL A 260 -9.19 1.59 1.43
C VAL A 260 -9.58 2.89 0.73
N ARG A 261 -10.05 2.81 -0.52
CA ARG A 261 -10.40 3.95 -1.39
C ARG A 261 -11.87 4.01 -1.76
N GLY A 262 -12.58 2.88 -1.68
CA GLY A 262 -14.01 2.75 -1.96
C GLY A 262 -14.74 1.94 -0.90
N LYS A 263 -16.06 1.81 -1.05
CA LYS A 263 -16.90 0.92 -0.24
C LYS A 263 -17.09 -0.40 -0.98
N GLY A 264 -16.41 -1.43 -0.52
CA GLY A 264 -16.49 -2.78 -1.09
C GLY A 264 -15.18 -3.54 -0.88
N ASP A 265 -15.05 -4.69 -1.54
CA ASP A 265 -13.94 -5.61 -1.32
C ASP A 265 -13.00 -5.67 -2.52
N CYS A 266 -11.77 -6.04 -2.23
CA CYS A 266 -10.71 -6.28 -3.18
C CYS A 266 -10.13 -7.68 -2.94
N LEU A 267 -9.52 -8.24 -3.98
CA LEU A 267 -8.93 -9.56 -3.96
C LEU A 267 -7.52 -9.44 -4.56
N ALA A 268 -6.54 -9.83 -3.75
CA ALA A 268 -5.14 -9.96 -4.15
C ALA A 268 -4.86 -11.44 -4.39
N ILE A 269 -4.76 -11.84 -5.65
CA ILE A 269 -4.60 -13.22 -6.09
C ILE A 269 -3.13 -13.48 -6.41
N PHE A 270 -2.62 -14.64 -6.01
CA PHE A 270 -1.26 -15.13 -6.25
C PHE A 270 -1.30 -16.31 -7.22
N PRO A 271 -1.28 -16.08 -8.55
CA PRO A 271 -1.51 -17.18 -9.49
C PRO A 271 -0.42 -18.25 -9.48
N GLU A 272 0.78 -17.93 -8.99
CA GLU A 272 1.88 -18.90 -8.83
C GLU A 272 1.57 -19.97 -7.76
N ASN A 273 0.59 -19.73 -6.89
CA ASN A 273 0.15 -20.67 -5.85
C ASN A 273 -0.99 -21.59 -6.30
N PHE A 274 -1.43 -21.53 -7.56
CA PHE A 274 -2.48 -22.41 -8.06
C PHE A 274 -1.91 -23.84 -8.24
N LEU A 275 -2.11 -24.69 -7.25
CA LEU A 275 -1.60 -26.06 -7.26
C LEU A 275 -2.52 -27.06 -7.96
N SER A 276 -3.79 -26.70 -8.15
CA SER A 276 -4.81 -27.56 -8.76
C SER A 276 -5.48 -26.88 -9.95
N HIS A 277 -6.03 -27.67 -10.88
CA HIS A 277 -6.87 -27.14 -11.96
C HIS A 277 -8.23 -26.63 -11.48
N GLU A 278 -8.58 -26.83 -10.20
CA GLU A 278 -9.78 -26.26 -9.61
C GLU A 278 -9.63 -24.76 -9.35
N SER A 279 -8.40 -24.29 -9.18
CA SER A 279 -8.07 -22.88 -8.96
C SER A 279 -7.86 -22.19 -10.30
N TYR A 280 -8.72 -21.23 -10.63
CA TYR A 280 -8.64 -20.46 -11.85
C TYR A 280 -9.25 -19.06 -11.73
N VAL A 281 -8.83 -18.19 -12.65
CA VAL A 281 -9.35 -16.85 -12.86
C VAL A 281 -9.52 -16.64 -14.35
N GLU A 282 -10.69 -16.17 -14.79
CA GLU A 282 -11.00 -15.98 -16.21
C GLU A 282 -11.75 -14.68 -16.48
N LEU A 283 -11.63 -14.21 -17.71
CA LEU A 283 -12.34 -13.04 -18.21
C LEU A 283 -13.78 -13.41 -18.59
N ILE A 284 -14.72 -12.58 -18.15
CA ILE A 284 -16.09 -12.57 -18.63
C ILE A 284 -16.10 -11.79 -19.95
N ASP A 285 -16.69 -12.38 -20.99
CA ASP A 285 -16.87 -11.75 -22.32
C ASP A 285 -15.58 -11.15 -22.91
N ALA A 286 -14.49 -11.93 -22.85
CA ALA A 286 -13.18 -11.48 -23.32
C ALA A 286 -13.22 -10.99 -24.79
N PRO A 287 -12.74 -9.76 -25.08
CA PRO A 287 -12.58 -9.30 -26.45
C PRO A 287 -11.69 -10.24 -27.28
N PRO A 288 -11.91 -10.33 -28.61
CA PRO A 288 -11.20 -11.28 -29.46
C PRO A 288 -9.67 -11.13 -29.42
N ASN A 289 -9.18 -9.91 -29.20
CA ASN A 289 -7.75 -9.57 -29.26
C ASN A 289 -7.01 -9.76 -27.93
N VAL A 290 -7.66 -10.29 -26.89
CA VAL A 290 -7.01 -10.55 -25.61
C VAL A 290 -6.13 -11.80 -25.70
N PHE A 291 -4.86 -11.68 -25.29
CA PHE A 291 -3.87 -12.78 -25.32
C PHE A 291 -4.22 -13.91 -24.36
N ASN A 292 -4.53 -13.58 -23.11
CA ASN A 292 -4.80 -14.55 -22.05
C ASN A 292 -6.22 -14.36 -21.50
N ARG A 293 -7.06 -15.37 -21.68
CA ARG A 293 -8.46 -15.34 -21.20
C ARG A 293 -8.66 -15.99 -19.85
N ARG A 294 -7.72 -16.83 -19.43
CA ARG A 294 -7.78 -17.62 -18.19
C ARG A 294 -6.38 -17.89 -17.64
N ILE A 295 -6.26 -17.81 -16.32
CA ILE A 295 -5.11 -18.29 -15.55
C ILE A 295 -5.63 -19.45 -14.69
N GLU A 296 -4.93 -20.58 -14.66
CA GLU A 296 -5.32 -21.75 -13.88
C GLU A 296 -4.08 -22.48 -13.37
N GLY A 297 -4.28 -23.39 -12.40
CA GLY A 297 -3.20 -24.21 -11.85
C GLY A 297 -2.49 -25.09 -12.87
N PRO A 298 -1.41 -25.75 -12.43
CA PRO A 298 -0.10 -25.69 -13.05
C PRO A 298 -0.12 -25.64 -14.58
N GLN A 299 0.12 -24.43 -15.11
CA GLN A 299 0.76 -24.25 -16.41
C GLN A 299 2.23 -24.60 -16.22
N LEU A 300 2.71 -25.70 -16.78
CA LEU A 300 4.15 -26.02 -16.83
C LEU A 300 4.90 -24.78 -17.30
N LEU A 301 5.67 -24.14 -16.42
CA LEU A 301 6.58 -23.05 -16.75
C LEU A 301 7.74 -23.63 -17.57
N THR A 302 7.47 -23.98 -18.83
CA THR A 302 8.49 -24.04 -19.86
C THR A 302 8.60 -22.66 -20.48
N ARG A 303 9.54 -21.86 -19.99
CA ARG A 303 10.45 -21.00 -20.78
C ARG A 303 11.46 -20.30 -19.87
#